data_AF-A0A3M6QMM8-F1
#
_entry.id   AF-A0A3M6QMM8-F1
#
_cell.length_a   1.000
_cell.length_b   1.000
_cell.length_c   1.000
_cell.angle_alpha   90.00
_cell.angle_beta   90.00
_cell.angle_gamma   90.00
#
_symmetry.space_group_name_H-M   'P 1'
#
loop_
_entity.id
_entity.type
_entity.pdbx_description
1 polymer ?
#
loop_
_entity_poly.entity_id
_entity_poly.type
_entity_poly.pdbx_seq_one_letter_code
_entity_poly.pdbx_strand_id
1 'polypeptide(L)'
;MTTEIHFEGRCVHPQAGETVLDALLRVGIDTPFSCKGGSCHTCMLHCTDGPIPEKAQRGLSERLRQLGYFLPCRCVTEHSLRIEPRQAKDMVTRCMLVEVDGHASGSLRIQFEPMTALDYRMGQSLRLVDGSAPEQEPLLMLTSDPATSPVAEARWVLQAGQTVPDSLAPSAEFGLEFEVRGPFNLDYQDLPEQRPAPPADPALWQALEDGRKARAILDAFYAKVYADTLLAPFFAGVTAERAASKQYNFLQQLMTGEKVYWGESPRNTHHWMVIPHSLFDHRQALMIETLREHGLDDGQIARWTRFEEYFRADIVKDHEWPKKIGDQIYSTEGFERETLLEATLCDQCGAEVSAGTEVLYHRRTGLISCPRCAGH
;
A
#
# COMPACT_ATOMS: atom_id res chain seq x y z
N MET A 1 -22.00 6.70 38.41
CA MET A 1 -20.81 6.36 37.61
C MET A 1 -21.08 6.87 36.20
N THR A 2 -20.20 7.67 35.64
CA THR A 2 -20.35 8.17 34.27
C THR A 2 -19.96 7.05 33.31
N THR A 3 -20.80 6.73 32.34
CA THR A 3 -20.49 5.75 31.31
C THR A 3 -19.39 6.29 30.38
N GLU A 4 -18.40 5.46 30.05
CA GLU A 4 -17.25 5.83 29.22
C GLU A 4 -17.04 4.84 28.09
N ILE A 5 -16.82 5.33 26.88
CA ILE A 5 -16.46 4.53 25.70
C ILE A 5 -15.02 4.88 25.34
N HIS A 6 -14.13 3.91 25.47
CA HIS A 6 -12.71 4.05 25.13
C HIS A 6 -12.47 3.49 23.73
N PHE A 7 -12.08 4.34 22.77
CA PHE A 7 -11.83 3.98 21.37
C PHE A 7 -10.60 4.73 20.83
N GLU A 8 -9.63 4.02 20.27
CA GLU A 8 -8.40 4.60 19.66
C GLU A 8 -7.69 5.65 20.55
N GLY A 9 -7.60 5.35 21.85
CA GLY A 9 -6.97 6.26 22.83
C GLY A 9 -7.81 7.48 23.22
N ARG A 10 -9.04 7.60 22.71
CA ARG A 10 -10.01 8.63 23.09
C ARG A 10 -11.04 8.08 24.06
N CYS A 11 -11.48 8.92 24.99
CA CYS A 11 -12.61 8.64 25.88
C CYS A 11 -13.82 9.46 25.44
N VAL A 12 -14.95 8.80 25.23
CA VAL A 12 -16.21 9.40 24.79
C VAL A 12 -17.29 9.13 25.82
N HIS A 13 -18.02 10.17 26.21
CA HIS A 13 -19.16 10.05 27.11
C HIS A 13 -20.46 10.05 26.30
N PRO A 14 -21.20 8.94 26.23
CA PRO A 14 -22.48 8.89 25.54
C PRO A 14 -23.54 9.67 26.33
N GLN A 15 -24.46 10.32 25.61
CA GLN A 15 -25.66 10.91 26.20
C GLN A 15 -26.70 9.82 26.51
N ALA A 16 -27.67 10.15 27.37
CA ALA A 16 -28.73 9.21 27.71
C ALA A 16 -29.53 8.77 26.46
N GLY A 17 -29.59 7.46 26.21
CA GLY A 17 -30.26 6.89 25.05
C GLY A 17 -29.49 6.99 23.73
N GLU A 18 -28.29 7.59 23.73
CA GLU A 18 -27.44 7.70 22.55
C GLU A 18 -26.81 6.35 22.21
N THR A 19 -26.72 6.05 20.92
CA THR A 19 -26.01 4.85 20.47
C THR A 19 -24.50 5.04 20.57
N VAL A 20 -23.74 3.97 20.75
CA VAL A 20 -22.27 4.01 20.71
C VAL A 20 -21.79 4.65 19.41
N LEU A 21 -22.42 4.34 18.26
CA LEU A 21 -22.06 4.94 16.98
C LEU A 21 -22.28 6.46 16.98
N ASP A 22 -23.45 6.92 17.40
CA ASP A 22 -23.76 8.36 17.38
C ASP A 22 -22.87 9.14 18.36
N ALA A 23 -22.53 8.55 19.51
CA ALA A 23 -21.59 9.13 20.46
C ALA A 23 -20.19 9.32 19.85
N LEU A 24 -19.67 8.32 19.12
CA LEU A 24 -18.37 8.40 18.42
C LEU A 24 -18.41 9.48 17.32
N LEU A 25 -19.43 9.47 16.47
CA LEU A 25 -19.57 10.45 15.37
C LEU A 25 -19.72 11.88 15.89
N ARG A 26 -20.45 12.10 17.00
CA ARG A 26 -20.67 13.42 17.60
C ARG A 26 -19.38 14.10 18.04
N VAL A 27 -18.36 13.32 18.44
CA VAL A 27 -17.05 13.85 18.83
C VAL A 27 -16.05 13.83 17.67
N GLY A 28 -16.50 13.58 16.44
CA GLY A 28 -15.68 13.62 15.23
C GLY A 28 -14.78 12.39 15.06
N ILE A 29 -15.11 11.25 15.65
CA ILE A 29 -14.43 9.98 15.34
C ILE A 29 -15.09 9.41 14.08
N ASP A 30 -14.29 9.21 13.04
CA ASP A 30 -14.76 8.69 11.76
C ASP A 30 -14.91 7.15 11.83
N THR A 31 -16.07 6.71 12.32
CA THR A 31 -16.43 5.29 12.36
C THR A 31 -17.25 4.94 11.11
N PRO A 32 -16.87 3.93 10.29
CA PRO A 32 -17.62 3.56 9.11
C PRO A 32 -19.09 3.23 9.42
N PHE A 33 -20.05 3.71 8.63
CA PHE A 33 -21.46 3.32 8.75
C PHE A 33 -22.23 3.52 7.45
N SER A 34 -23.40 2.88 7.34
CA SER A 34 -24.31 3.09 6.20
C SER A 34 -25.77 3.15 6.65
N CYS A 35 -26.35 2.05 7.15
CA CYS A 35 -27.80 1.99 7.39
C CYS A 35 -28.27 2.54 8.75
N LYS A 36 -27.41 2.59 9.78
CA LYS A 36 -27.75 2.77 11.21
C LYS A 36 -28.88 1.85 11.76
N GLY A 37 -29.34 0.87 10.99
CA GLY A 37 -30.40 -0.09 11.34
C GLY A 37 -29.90 -1.47 11.75
N GLY A 38 -28.60 -1.73 11.61
CA GLY A 38 -27.97 -3.00 11.98
C GLY A 38 -28.03 -4.11 10.92
N SER A 39 -28.46 -3.82 9.69
CA SER A 39 -28.54 -4.81 8.60
C SER A 39 -27.29 -4.86 7.71
N CYS A 40 -26.58 -3.73 7.54
CA CYS A 40 -25.44 -3.65 6.61
C CYS A 40 -24.11 -4.10 7.22
N HIS A 41 -24.03 -4.17 8.55
CA HIS A 41 -22.83 -4.53 9.33
C HIS A 41 -21.58 -3.64 9.10
N THR A 42 -21.67 -2.56 8.32
CA THR A 42 -20.54 -1.63 8.05
C THR A 42 -19.95 -1.05 9.34
N CYS A 43 -20.79 -0.73 10.34
CA CYS A 43 -20.34 -0.11 11.57
C CYS A 43 -19.75 -1.06 12.60
N MET A 44 -19.58 -2.34 12.29
CA MET A 44 -19.15 -3.34 13.27
C MET A 44 -17.83 -2.96 13.94
N LEU A 45 -17.79 -3.07 15.27
CA LEU A 45 -16.60 -2.86 16.09
C LEU A 45 -16.35 -4.07 17.00
N HIS A 46 -15.15 -4.15 17.54
CA HIS A 46 -14.72 -5.18 18.48
C HIS A 46 -14.71 -4.61 19.90
N CYS A 47 -15.34 -5.28 20.86
CA CYS A 47 -15.33 -4.88 22.27
C CYS A 47 -14.35 -5.77 23.03
N THR A 48 -13.29 -5.17 23.56
CA THR A 48 -12.24 -5.87 24.31
C THR A 48 -12.52 -5.93 25.81
N ASP A 49 -13.35 -5.03 26.33
CA ASP A 49 -13.77 -5.02 27.74
C ASP A 49 -15.13 -4.33 27.92
N GLY A 50 -15.93 -4.84 28.87
CA GLY A 50 -17.27 -4.36 29.18
C GLY A 50 -18.42 -5.18 28.57
N PRO A 51 -19.64 -5.06 29.13
CA PRO A 51 -20.78 -5.89 28.73
C PRO A 51 -21.46 -5.36 27.47
N ILE A 52 -21.53 -6.20 26.44
CA ILE A 52 -22.24 -5.88 25.20
C ILE A 52 -23.72 -6.28 25.34
N PRO A 53 -24.69 -5.36 25.12
CA PRO A 53 -26.10 -5.71 25.11
C PRO A 53 -26.44 -6.69 23.96
N GLU A 54 -27.26 -7.71 24.24
CA GLU A 54 -27.64 -8.73 23.24
C GLU A 54 -28.23 -8.12 21.94
N LYS A 55 -28.99 -7.02 22.08
CA LYS A 55 -29.56 -6.28 20.95
C LYS A 55 -28.50 -5.77 19.96
N ALA A 56 -27.29 -5.46 20.44
CA ALA A 56 -26.19 -4.98 19.63
C ALA A 56 -25.49 -6.10 18.84
N GLN A 57 -25.73 -7.37 19.19
CA GLN A 57 -25.14 -8.52 18.51
C GLN A 57 -26.13 -9.27 17.60
N ARG A 58 -27.38 -8.81 17.56
CA ARG A 58 -28.42 -9.40 16.69
C ARG A 58 -28.03 -9.26 15.22
N GLY A 59 -28.06 -10.38 14.49
CA GLY A 59 -27.66 -10.44 13.07
C GLY A 59 -26.21 -10.89 12.86
N LEU A 60 -25.38 -10.87 13.90
CA LEU A 60 -24.02 -11.41 13.84
C LEU A 60 -24.03 -12.93 13.96
N SER A 61 -23.04 -13.59 13.34
CA SER A 61 -22.77 -15.02 13.51
C SER A 61 -22.31 -15.32 14.93
N GLU A 62 -22.53 -16.54 15.40
CA GLU A 62 -22.16 -16.96 16.77
C GLU A 62 -20.66 -16.76 17.04
N ARG A 63 -19.81 -17.08 16.07
CA ARG A 63 -18.36 -16.83 16.13
C ARG A 63 -18.03 -15.36 16.42
N LEU A 64 -18.63 -14.43 15.69
CA LEU A 64 -18.38 -13.00 15.88
C LEU A 64 -18.89 -12.52 17.25
N ARG A 65 -20.01 -13.06 17.74
CA ARG A 65 -20.52 -12.72 19.08
C ARG A 65 -19.57 -13.16 20.18
N GLN A 66 -19.05 -14.38 20.08
CA GLN A 66 -18.10 -14.96 21.03
C GLN A 66 -16.76 -14.20 21.04
N LEU A 67 -16.34 -13.68 19.88
CA LEU A 67 -15.18 -12.81 19.76
C LEU A 67 -15.44 -11.36 20.21
N GLY A 68 -16.61 -11.03 20.78
CA GLY A 68 -16.88 -9.68 21.28
C GLY A 68 -17.21 -8.65 20.20
N TYR A 69 -17.53 -9.06 18.97
CA TYR A 69 -18.00 -8.13 17.95
C TYR A 69 -19.44 -7.70 18.19
N PHE A 70 -19.75 -6.45 17.85
CA PHE A 70 -21.07 -5.87 18.02
C PHE A 70 -21.35 -4.75 17.01
N LEU A 71 -22.61 -4.35 16.91
CA LEU A 71 -23.09 -3.27 16.04
C LEU A 71 -23.31 -2.01 16.89
N PRO A 72 -22.39 -1.02 16.89
CA PRO A 72 -22.51 0.19 17.70
C PRO A 72 -23.73 1.04 17.36
N CYS A 73 -24.27 0.99 16.13
CA CYS A 73 -25.54 1.65 15.78
C CYS A 73 -26.77 1.05 16.48
N ARG A 74 -26.63 -0.14 17.08
CA ARG A 74 -27.67 -0.84 17.83
C ARG A 74 -27.36 -0.93 19.33
N CYS A 75 -26.22 -0.40 19.74
CA CYS A 75 -25.72 -0.46 21.11
C CYS A 75 -26.04 0.83 21.83
N VAL A 76 -26.96 0.78 22.79
CA VAL A 76 -27.11 1.81 23.83
C VAL A 76 -26.64 1.14 25.10
N THR A 77 -25.62 1.70 25.76
CA THR A 77 -24.96 1.09 26.92
C THR A 77 -25.10 1.97 28.15
N GLU A 78 -25.30 1.34 29.31
CA GLU A 78 -25.22 1.98 30.62
C GLU A 78 -23.85 1.70 31.30
N HIS A 79 -23.04 0.83 30.71
CA HIS A 79 -21.74 0.40 31.21
C HIS A 79 -20.61 0.90 30.33
N SER A 80 -19.46 1.17 30.93
CA SER A 80 -18.27 1.56 30.18
C SER A 80 -17.79 0.42 29.28
N LEU A 81 -17.31 0.77 28.09
CA LEU A 81 -16.82 -0.17 27.08
C LEU A 81 -15.41 0.22 26.64
N ARG A 82 -14.55 -0.77 26.39
CA ARG A 82 -13.32 -0.60 25.61
C ARG A 82 -13.52 -1.27 24.26
N ILE A 83 -13.37 -0.48 23.20
CA ILE A 83 -13.70 -0.88 21.85
C ILE A 83 -12.56 -0.53 20.89
N GLU A 84 -12.45 -1.32 19.83
CA GLU A 84 -11.41 -1.23 18.82
C GLU A 84 -12.02 -1.41 17.42
N PRO A 85 -11.32 -0.97 16.35
CA PRO A 85 -11.70 -1.29 14.99
C PRO A 85 -11.86 -2.80 14.80
N ARG A 86 -12.74 -3.20 13.88
CA ARG A 86 -12.90 -4.62 13.55
C ARG A 86 -11.59 -5.16 12.96
N GLN A 87 -11.25 -6.41 13.29
CA GLN A 87 -10.01 -7.00 12.83
C GLN A 87 -10.27 -7.76 11.52
N ALA A 88 -9.50 -7.44 10.47
CA ALA A 88 -9.60 -8.07 9.15
C ALA A 88 -9.52 -9.61 9.23
N LYS A 89 -8.71 -10.14 10.16
CA LYS A 89 -8.56 -11.58 10.38
C LYS A 89 -9.84 -12.28 10.85
N ASP A 90 -10.82 -11.56 11.39
CA ASP A 90 -12.06 -12.19 11.84
C ASP A 90 -13.18 -12.08 10.81
N MET A 91 -13.02 -11.19 9.82
CA MET A 91 -14.00 -10.92 8.78
C MET A 91 -13.88 -11.95 7.66
N VAL A 92 -14.86 -12.83 7.56
CA VAL A 92 -14.96 -13.83 6.48
C VAL A 92 -16.08 -13.41 5.54
N THR A 93 -15.77 -13.35 4.25
CA THR A 93 -16.70 -13.03 3.17
C THR A 93 -16.81 -14.23 2.25
N ARG A 94 -18.04 -14.69 2.03
CA ARG A 94 -18.33 -15.69 1.00
C ARG A 94 -18.33 -15.02 -0.36
N CYS A 95 -17.71 -15.68 -1.33
CA CYS A 95 -17.53 -15.21 -2.69
C CYS A 95 -18.03 -16.27 -3.67
N MET A 96 -18.57 -15.80 -4.78
CA MET A 96 -18.95 -16.62 -5.92
C MET A 96 -17.91 -16.45 -7.01
N LEU A 97 -17.34 -17.56 -7.48
CA LEU A 97 -16.37 -17.53 -8.56
C LEU A 97 -17.04 -17.11 -9.87
N VAL A 98 -16.41 -16.19 -10.58
CA VAL A 98 -16.78 -15.82 -11.95
C VAL A 98 -15.91 -16.58 -12.95
N GLU A 99 -14.58 -16.45 -12.82
CA GLU A 99 -13.61 -17.04 -13.74
C GLU A 99 -12.25 -17.20 -13.05
N VAL A 100 -11.51 -18.26 -13.41
CA VAL A 100 -10.10 -18.41 -13.05
C VAL A 100 -9.27 -18.61 -14.31
N ASP A 101 -8.21 -17.82 -14.46
CA ASP A 101 -7.22 -17.96 -15.53
C ASP A 101 -5.82 -18.15 -14.97
N GLY A 102 -4.92 -18.65 -15.82
CA GLY A 102 -3.50 -18.80 -15.51
C GLY A 102 -3.07 -20.25 -15.32
N HIS A 103 -1.84 -20.44 -14.84
CA HIS A 103 -1.26 -21.77 -14.67
C HIS A 103 -1.22 -22.12 -13.19
N ALA A 104 -1.79 -23.28 -12.83
CA ALA A 104 -1.86 -23.79 -11.46
C ALA A 104 -0.50 -24.10 -10.79
N SER A 105 0.62 -23.79 -11.45
CA SER A 105 1.96 -23.86 -10.84
C SER A 105 2.71 -22.52 -10.80
N GLY A 106 2.09 -21.41 -11.21
CA GLY A 106 2.75 -20.10 -11.31
C GLY A 106 1.94 -18.97 -10.70
N SER A 107 0.82 -18.62 -11.32
CA SER A 107 -0.13 -17.68 -10.74
C SER A 107 -1.51 -17.85 -11.35
N LEU A 108 -2.52 -17.57 -10.54
CA LEU A 108 -3.92 -17.54 -10.92
C LEU A 108 -4.45 -16.11 -10.88
N ARG A 109 -5.22 -15.75 -11.90
CA ARG A 109 -6.12 -14.60 -11.90
C ARG A 109 -7.49 -15.13 -11.52
N ILE A 110 -8.09 -14.58 -10.47
CA ILE A 110 -9.36 -15.05 -9.92
C ILE A 110 -10.33 -13.88 -9.96
N GLN A 111 -11.40 -14.00 -10.73
CA GLN A 111 -12.51 -13.07 -10.75
C GLN A 111 -13.66 -13.62 -9.93
N PHE A 112 -14.25 -12.80 -9.06
CA PHE A 112 -15.28 -13.24 -8.13
C PHE A 112 -16.22 -12.10 -7.72
N GLU A 113 -17.43 -12.48 -7.29
CA GLU A 113 -18.40 -11.57 -6.70
C GLU A 113 -18.57 -11.88 -5.21
N PRO A 114 -18.34 -10.91 -4.31
CA PRO A 114 -18.57 -11.11 -2.89
C PRO A 114 -20.08 -11.06 -2.58
N MET A 115 -20.58 -12.02 -1.81
CA MET A 115 -22.01 -12.10 -1.46
C MET A 115 -22.48 -10.97 -0.53
N THR A 116 -21.54 -10.30 0.12
CA THR A 116 -21.76 -9.11 0.95
C THR A 116 -20.76 -8.04 0.54
N ALA A 117 -21.08 -6.77 0.79
CA ALA A 117 -20.16 -5.67 0.47
C ALA A 117 -18.76 -5.91 1.06
N LEU A 118 -17.77 -6.04 0.17
CA LEU A 118 -16.36 -6.11 0.50
C LEU A 118 -15.77 -4.71 0.28
N ASP A 119 -15.47 -4.01 1.36
CA ASP A 119 -14.92 -2.65 1.30
C ASP A 119 -13.40 -2.73 1.16
N TYR A 120 -12.93 -2.75 -0.08
CA TYR A 120 -11.51 -2.93 -0.40
C TYR A 120 -10.95 -1.84 -1.31
N ARG A 121 -9.63 -1.79 -1.42
CA ARG A 121 -8.86 -0.99 -2.36
C ARG A 121 -7.96 -1.89 -3.19
N MET A 122 -7.76 -1.55 -4.46
CA MET A 122 -6.76 -2.22 -5.30
C MET A 122 -5.40 -2.22 -4.59
N GLY A 123 -4.71 -3.37 -4.58
CA GLY A 123 -3.44 -3.58 -3.89
C GLY A 123 -3.55 -4.12 -2.47
N GLN A 124 -4.73 -4.06 -1.84
CA GLN A 124 -4.97 -4.80 -0.59
C GLN A 124 -4.94 -6.31 -0.83
N SER A 125 -4.84 -7.08 0.25
CA SER A 125 -4.86 -8.53 0.18
C SER A 125 -6.07 -9.14 0.86
N LEU A 126 -6.40 -10.34 0.40
CA LEU A 126 -7.32 -11.26 1.04
C LEU A 126 -6.56 -12.53 1.38
N ARG A 127 -7.08 -13.30 2.32
CA ARG A 127 -6.61 -14.66 2.58
C ARG A 127 -7.69 -15.66 2.18
N LEU A 128 -7.31 -16.71 1.45
CA LEU A 128 -8.22 -17.78 1.06
C LEU A 128 -8.46 -18.70 2.26
N VAL A 129 -9.71 -18.85 2.68
CA VAL A 129 -10.06 -19.75 3.78
C VAL A 129 -10.05 -21.19 3.26
N ASP A 130 -9.04 -21.96 3.67
CA ASP A 130 -8.83 -23.36 3.26
C ASP A 130 -8.88 -24.36 4.43
N GLY A 131 -9.22 -23.88 5.63
CA GLY A 131 -9.26 -24.67 6.86
C GLY A 131 -7.94 -24.73 7.63
N SER A 132 -6.85 -24.15 7.10
CA SER A 132 -5.61 -23.93 7.86
C SER A 132 -5.78 -22.80 8.89
N ALA A 133 -4.74 -22.58 9.71
CA ALA A 133 -4.73 -21.45 10.62
C ALA A 133 -4.69 -20.12 9.81
N PRO A 134 -5.37 -19.04 10.25
CA PRO A 134 -5.49 -17.79 9.48
C PRO A 134 -4.16 -17.22 8.96
N GLU A 135 -3.08 -17.37 9.72
CA GLU A 135 -1.75 -16.94 9.34
C GLU A 135 -1.12 -17.74 8.19
N GLN A 136 -1.56 -18.98 8.00
CA GLN A 136 -1.11 -19.92 6.97
C GLN A 136 -2.00 -19.92 5.71
N GLU A 137 -3.20 -19.33 5.79
CA GLU A 137 -4.13 -19.20 4.67
C GLU A 137 -3.45 -18.49 3.47
N PRO A 138 -3.63 -18.99 2.23
CA PRO A 138 -3.04 -18.40 1.02
C PRO A 138 -3.38 -16.94 0.80
N LEU A 139 -2.41 -16.14 0.36
CA LEU A 139 -2.61 -14.71 0.10
C LEU A 139 -3.05 -14.45 -1.35
N LEU A 140 -4.13 -13.71 -1.50
CA LEU A 140 -4.69 -13.21 -2.75
C LEU A 140 -4.50 -11.68 -2.79
N MET A 141 -3.90 -11.14 -3.83
CA MET A 141 -3.73 -9.69 -3.99
C MET A 141 -4.87 -9.13 -4.85
N LEU A 142 -5.66 -8.20 -4.33
CA LEU A 142 -6.72 -7.55 -5.09
C LEU A 142 -6.13 -6.66 -6.19
N THR A 143 -6.50 -6.91 -7.44
CA THR A 143 -5.98 -6.22 -8.63
C THR A 143 -7.02 -5.35 -9.34
N SER A 144 -8.30 -5.49 -9.01
CA SER A 144 -9.36 -4.60 -9.50
C SER A 144 -9.55 -3.39 -8.58
N ASP A 145 -10.09 -2.31 -9.14
CA ASP A 145 -10.60 -1.17 -8.38
C ASP A 145 -12.15 -1.27 -8.28
N PRO A 146 -12.73 -1.39 -7.07
CA PRO A 146 -14.18 -1.52 -6.91
C PRO A 146 -14.96 -0.27 -7.35
N ALA A 147 -14.30 0.88 -7.54
CA ALA A 147 -14.93 2.07 -8.13
C ALA A 147 -15.17 1.94 -9.65
N THR A 148 -14.45 1.03 -10.32
CA THR A 148 -14.46 0.91 -11.79
C THR A 148 -14.94 -0.46 -12.28
N SER A 149 -14.89 -1.50 -11.44
CA SER A 149 -15.33 -2.85 -11.77
C SER A 149 -16.31 -3.40 -10.73
N PRO A 150 -17.50 -3.89 -11.13
CA PRO A 150 -18.44 -4.54 -10.21
C PRO A 150 -17.96 -5.94 -9.78
N VAL A 151 -17.10 -6.58 -10.57
CA VAL A 151 -16.50 -7.88 -10.28
C VAL A 151 -15.13 -7.65 -9.64
N ALA A 152 -14.87 -8.29 -8.50
CA ALA A 152 -13.57 -8.24 -7.86
C ALA A 152 -12.60 -9.18 -8.58
N GLU A 153 -11.35 -8.74 -8.73
CA GLU A 153 -10.27 -9.53 -9.27
C GLU A 153 -9.14 -9.60 -8.25
N ALA A 154 -8.59 -10.80 -8.07
CA ALA A 154 -7.38 -10.99 -7.29
C ALA A 154 -6.39 -11.90 -8.01
N ARG A 155 -5.10 -11.67 -7.72
CA ARG A 155 -3.99 -12.52 -8.16
C ARG A 155 -3.49 -13.38 -7.02
N TRP A 156 -3.40 -14.68 -7.27
CA TRP A 156 -2.72 -15.63 -6.39
C TRP A 156 -1.40 -16.04 -7.03
N VAL A 157 -0.26 -15.73 -6.40
CA VAL A 157 1.05 -16.26 -6.81
C VAL A 157 1.32 -17.51 -5.99
N LEU A 158 1.43 -18.65 -6.68
CA LEU A 158 1.54 -19.95 -6.03
C LEU A 158 2.97 -20.21 -5.55
N GLN A 159 3.11 -20.66 -4.31
CA GLN A 159 4.38 -21.10 -3.76
C GLN A 159 4.64 -22.58 -4.12
N ALA A 160 5.91 -22.98 -4.10
CA ALA A 160 6.28 -24.37 -4.38
C ALA A 160 5.59 -25.33 -3.39
N GLY A 161 4.85 -26.32 -3.92
CA GLY A 161 4.10 -27.29 -3.12
C GLY A 161 2.74 -26.80 -2.63
N GLN A 162 2.30 -25.59 -2.99
CA GLN A 162 0.98 -25.08 -2.67
C GLN A 162 -0.08 -25.73 -3.57
N THR A 163 -1.10 -26.31 -2.96
CA THR A 163 -2.21 -26.96 -3.68
C THR A 163 -3.30 -25.93 -3.96
N VAL A 164 -3.77 -25.91 -5.21
CA VAL A 164 -4.96 -25.13 -5.59
C VAL A 164 -6.19 -26.01 -5.36
N PRO A 165 -7.21 -25.54 -4.62
CA PRO A 165 -8.45 -26.29 -4.46
C PRO A 165 -9.21 -26.38 -5.79
N ASP A 166 -9.95 -27.46 -6.00
CA ASP A 166 -10.71 -27.69 -7.25
C ASP A 166 -11.67 -26.54 -7.57
N SER A 167 -12.21 -25.87 -6.54
CA SER A 167 -13.09 -24.70 -6.69
C SER A 167 -12.41 -23.46 -7.28
N LEU A 168 -11.07 -23.44 -7.33
CA LEU A 168 -10.26 -22.36 -7.89
C LEU A 168 -9.24 -22.87 -8.92
N ALA A 169 -9.41 -24.10 -9.42
CA ALA A 169 -8.60 -24.60 -10.53
C ALA A 169 -8.92 -23.82 -11.81
N PRO A 170 -8.01 -23.72 -12.80
CA PRO A 170 -8.31 -23.12 -14.10
C PRO A 170 -9.47 -23.79 -14.86
N SER A 171 -9.87 -25.00 -14.45
CA SER A 171 -11.05 -25.72 -14.98
C SER A 171 -12.31 -25.51 -14.13
N ALA A 172 -12.27 -24.67 -13.10
CA ALA A 172 -13.39 -24.40 -12.22
C ALA A 172 -14.54 -23.74 -12.98
N GLU A 173 -15.75 -24.21 -12.73
CA GLU A 173 -16.96 -23.65 -13.36
C GLU A 173 -17.40 -22.36 -12.66
N PHE A 174 -18.05 -21.47 -13.41
CA PHE A 174 -18.74 -20.31 -12.87
C PHE A 174 -19.71 -20.71 -11.75
N GLY A 175 -19.77 -19.91 -10.69
CA GLY A 175 -20.73 -20.07 -9.61
C GLY A 175 -20.24 -20.89 -8.42
N LEU A 176 -19.04 -21.47 -8.46
CA LEU A 176 -18.47 -22.17 -7.31
C LEU A 176 -18.20 -21.20 -6.15
N GLU A 177 -18.54 -21.62 -4.93
CA GLU A 177 -18.37 -20.80 -3.74
C GLU A 177 -16.99 -21.02 -3.10
N PHE A 178 -16.42 -19.94 -2.58
CA PHE A 178 -15.25 -19.96 -1.72
C PHE A 178 -15.31 -18.85 -0.68
N GLU A 179 -14.49 -18.96 0.35
CA GLU A 179 -14.43 -17.98 1.44
C GLU A 179 -13.10 -17.26 1.46
N VAL A 180 -13.16 -15.95 1.71
CA VAL A 180 -11.99 -15.10 1.89
C VAL A 180 -12.05 -14.36 3.20
N ARG A 181 -10.88 -14.04 3.73
CA ARG A 181 -10.69 -13.23 4.94
C ARG A 181 -10.04 -11.91 4.59
N GLY A 182 -10.47 -10.82 5.24
CA GLY A 182 -9.96 -9.48 4.99
C GLY A 182 -11.04 -8.46 4.60
N PRO A 183 -10.68 -7.37 3.89
CA PRO A 183 -9.37 -7.11 3.31
C PRO A 183 -8.35 -6.67 4.35
N PHE A 184 -7.09 -7.05 4.12
CA PHE A 184 -5.96 -6.58 4.88
C PHE A 184 -5.34 -5.40 4.14
N ASN A 185 -5.23 -4.26 4.82
CA ASN A 185 -4.13 -3.36 4.49
C ASN A 185 -2.86 -4.17 4.74
N LEU A 186 -1.89 -4.11 3.84
CA LEU A 186 -0.54 -4.51 4.22
C LEU A 186 -0.05 -3.51 5.27
N ASP A 187 -0.45 -3.71 6.52
CA ASP A 187 0.22 -3.11 7.67
C ASP A 187 1.62 -3.71 7.67
N TYR A 188 2.63 -2.85 7.55
CA TYR A 188 4.04 -3.24 7.41
C TYR A 188 4.60 -4.05 8.59
N GLN A 189 3.81 -4.26 9.66
CA GLN A 189 4.14 -5.15 10.77
C GLN A 189 3.79 -6.62 10.50
N ASP A 190 2.88 -6.88 9.55
CA ASP A 190 2.44 -8.22 9.12
C ASP A 190 2.98 -8.60 7.74
N LEU A 191 3.91 -7.81 7.18
CA LEU A 191 4.73 -8.31 6.09
C LEU A 191 5.48 -9.55 6.60
N PRO A 192 5.45 -10.69 5.88
CA PRO A 192 6.45 -11.72 6.13
C PRO A 192 7.81 -11.02 6.15
N GLU A 193 8.65 -11.36 7.15
CA GLU A 193 10.04 -10.91 7.27
C GLU A 193 10.60 -10.64 5.88
N GLN A 194 11.12 -9.41 5.67
CA GLN A 194 11.71 -8.91 4.42
C GLN A 194 11.67 -9.95 3.31
N ARG A 195 10.68 -9.87 2.40
CA ARG A 195 10.62 -10.79 1.25
C ARG A 195 12.05 -11.00 0.78
N PRO A 196 12.58 -12.23 0.78
CA PRO A 196 13.97 -12.44 0.48
C PRO A 196 14.24 -11.77 -0.86
N ALA A 197 15.25 -10.89 -0.88
CA ALA A 197 15.61 -10.18 -2.09
C ALA A 197 15.76 -11.22 -3.21
N PRO A 198 15.29 -10.91 -4.44
CA PRO A 198 15.46 -11.84 -5.55
C PRO A 198 16.94 -12.22 -5.63
N PRO A 199 17.26 -13.52 -5.79
CA PRO A 199 18.65 -13.94 -5.84
C PRO A 199 19.35 -13.20 -6.96
N ALA A 200 20.61 -12.83 -6.70
CA ALA A 200 21.46 -12.21 -7.71
C ALA A 200 21.46 -13.06 -8.98
N ASP A 201 21.60 -12.38 -10.12
CA ASP A 201 21.60 -13.01 -11.43
C ASP A 201 22.79 -12.56 -12.29
N PRO A 202 24.02 -13.02 -11.97
CA PRO A 202 25.21 -12.64 -12.74
C PRO A 202 25.15 -13.11 -14.19
N ALA A 203 24.42 -14.21 -14.45
CA ALA A 203 24.22 -14.72 -15.80
C ALA A 203 23.38 -13.75 -16.66
N LEU A 204 22.38 -13.08 -16.08
CA LEU A 204 21.64 -12.03 -16.77
C LEU A 204 22.56 -10.84 -17.05
N TRP A 205 23.37 -10.45 -16.08
CA TRP A 205 24.33 -9.35 -16.26
C TRP A 205 25.32 -9.60 -17.41
N GLN A 206 25.88 -10.81 -17.49
CA GLN A 206 26.73 -11.24 -18.60
C GLN A 206 25.99 -11.24 -19.93
N ALA A 207 24.74 -11.72 -19.96
CA ALA A 207 23.90 -11.67 -21.17
C ALA A 207 23.56 -10.25 -21.62
N LEU A 208 23.65 -9.27 -20.72
CA LEU A 208 23.52 -7.84 -20.97
C LEU A 208 24.87 -7.17 -21.30
N GLU A 209 25.83 -7.95 -21.81
CA GLU A 209 27.18 -7.51 -22.19
C GLU A 209 27.92 -6.82 -21.04
N ASP A 210 27.88 -7.46 -19.86
CA ASP A 210 28.49 -6.94 -18.62
C ASP A 210 28.03 -5.52 -18.30
N GLY A 211 26.75 -5.24 -18.59
CA GLY A 211 26.09 -3.96 -18.33
C GLY A 211 26.06 -2.99 -19.51
N ARG A 212 26.85 -3.17 -20.57
CA ARG A 212 26.82 -2.25 -21.73
C ARG A 212 25.43 -2.17 -22.35
N LYS A 213 24.77 -3.31 -22.51
CA LYS A 213 23.41 -3.38 -23.06
C LYS A 213 22.38 -2.81 -22.09
N ALA A 214 22.52 -3.09 -20.79
CA ALA A 214 21.66 -2.54 -19.74
C ALA A 214 21.71 -1.01 -19.71
N ARG A 215 22.89 -0.41 -19.92
CA ARG A 215 23.03 1.05 -20.00
C ARG A 215 22.28 1.62 -21.20
N ALA A 216 22.46 1.05 -22.39
CA ALA A 216 21.79 1.51 -23.61
C ALA A 216 20.26 1.42 -23.49
N ILE A 217 19.75 0.35 -22.88
CA ILE A 217 18.32 0.17 -22.58
C ILE A 217 17.82 1.28 -21.65
N LEU A 218 18.54 1.57 -20.57
CA LEU A 218 18.13 2.59 -19.62
C LEU A 218 18.15 3.99 -20.23
N ASP A 219 19.12 4.30 -21.09
CA ASP A 219 19.15 5.57 -21.82
C ASP A 219 17.93 5.73 -22.74
N ALA A 220 17.58 4.68 -23.50
CA ALA A 220 16.39 4.67 -24.35
C ALA A 220 15.09 4.74 -23.54
N PHE A 221 15.01 4.01 -22.42
CA PHE A 221 13.86 4.02 -21.53
C PHE A 221 13.63 5.41 -20.95
N TYR A 222 14.67 6.07 -20.44
CA TYR A 222 14.52 7.41 -19.89
C TYR A 222 14.23 8.46 -20.97
N ALA A 223 14.67 8.27 -22.22
CA ALA A 223 14.21 9.11 -23.32
C ALA A 223 12.69 9.04 -23.49
N LYS A 224 12.09 7.84 -23.40
CA LYS A 224 10.62 7.67 -23.42
C LYS A 224 9.95 8.30 -22.20
N VAL A 225 10.50 8.08 -21.00
CA VAL A 225 9.96 8.64 -19.74
C VAL A 225 9.90 10.17 -19.77
N TYR A 226 10.94 10.84 -20.29
CA TYR A 226 10.97 12.31 -20.36
C TYR A 226 10.10 12.87 -21.50
N ALA A 227 9.77 12.06 -22.51
CA ALA A 227 8.79 12.40 -23.53
C ALA A 227 7.33 12.13 -23.08
N ASP A 228 7.14 11.33 -22.03
CA ASP A 228 5.84 10.92 -21.53
C ASP A 228 5.23 11.99 -20.60
N THR A 229 4.02 12.44 -20.92
CA THR A 229 3.36 13.53 -20.18
C THR A 229 2.94 13.15 -18.76
N LEU A 230 2.73 11.86 -18.47
CA LEU A 230 2.35 11.38 -17.15
C LEU A 230 3.57 11.21 -16.24
N LEU A 231 4.71 10.81 -16.80
CA LEU A 231 5.92 10.50 -16.03
C LEU A 231 6.90 11.67 -15.92
N ALA A 232 7.07 12.48 -16.98
CA ALA A 232 8.04 13.58 -17.00
C ALA A 232 7.97 14.55 -15.79
N PRO A 233 6.77 14.92 -15.26
CA PRO A 233 6.68 15.82 -14.11
C PRO A 233 7.41 15.31 -12.85
N PHE A 234 7.53 13.99 -12.65
CA PHE A 234 8.21 13.40 -11.50
C PHE A 234 9.74 13.53 -11.56
N PHE A 235 10.28 13.91 -12.72
CA PHE A 235 11.72 14.07 -12.96
C PHE A 235 12.17 15.53 -13.05
N ALA A 236 11.30 16.49 -12.69
CA ALA A 236 11.67 17.89 -12.65
C ALA A 236 12.91 18.12 -11.77
N GLY A 237 13.94 18.78 -12.33
CA GLY A 237 15.22 19.03 -11.63
C GLY A 237 16.19 17.85 -11.62
N VAL A 238 15.86 16.73 -12.26
CA VAL A 238 16.74 15.58 -12.50
C VAL A 238 16.98 15.45 -14.00
N THR A 239 18.22 15.16 -14.41
CA THR A 239 18.54 14.88 -15.82
C THR A 239 18.30 13.41 -16.15
N ALA A 240 17.88 13.10 -17.38
CA ALA A 240 17.69 11.73 -17.84
C ALA A 240 18.94 10.85 -17.62
N GLU A 241 20.13 11.39 -17.92
CA GLU A 241 21.41 10.70 -17.70
C GLU A 241 21.62 10.30 -16.23
N ARG A 242 21.34 11.21 -15.29
CA ARG A 242 21.45 10.95 -13.84
C ARG A 242 20.46 9.88 -13.38
N ALA A 243 19.22 9.92 -13.86
CA ALA A 243 18.20 8.91 -13.54
C ALA A 243 18.60 7.53 -14.08
N ALA A 244 19.01 7.46 -15.34
CA ALA A 244 19.53 6.25 -15.98
C ALA A 244 20.73 5.68 -15.22
N SER A 245 21.69 6.53 -14.84
CA SER A 245 22.90 6.11 -14.12
C SER A 245 22.59 5.56 -12.73
N LYS A 246 21.64 6.16 -12.00
CA LYS A 246 21.22 5.67 -10.69
C LYS A 246 20.54 4.32 -10.78
N GLN A 247 19.62 4.16 -11.73
CA GLN A 247 18.95 2.88 -11.95
C GLN A 247 19.91 1.79 -12.45
N TYR A 248 20.88 2.15 -13.29
CA TYR A 248 21.93 1.25 -13.77
C TYR A 248 22.72 0.66 -12.60
N ASN A 249 23.28 1.50 -11.72
CA ASN A 249 24.05 1.05 -10.57
C ASN A 249 23.19 0.21 -9.61
N PHE A 250 21.92 0.57 -9.46
CA PHE A 250 20.98 -0.18 -8.63
C PHE A 250 20.74 -1.59 -9.18
N LEU A 251 20.45 -1.73 -10.47
CA LEU A 251 20.27 -3.03 -11.12
C LEU A 251 21.57 -3.84 -11.18
N GLN A 252 22.73 -3.20 -11.40
CA GLN A 252 24.02 -3.85 -11.31
C GLN A 252 24.21 -4.50 -9.94
N GLN A 253 23.96 -3.76 -8.86
CA GLN A 253 24.06 -4.31 -7.50
C GLN A 253 23.13 -5.50 -7.30
N LEU A 254 21.89 -5.42 -7.79
CA LEU A 254 20.92 -6.52 -7.64
C LEU A 254 21.29 -7.74 -8.47
N MET A 255 21.75 -7.56 -9.72
CA MET A 255 22.09 -8.65 -10.62
C MET A 255 23.44 -9.29 -10.28
N THR A 256 24.43 -8.51 -9.85
CA THR A 256 25.77 -9.04 -9.55
C THR A 256 25.96 -9.43 -8.08
N GLY A 257 25.19 -8.82 -7.17
CA GLY A 257 25.42 -8.90 -5.73
C GLY A 257 26.53 -7.96 -5.21
N GLU A 258 27.20 -7.21 -6.09
CA GLU A 258 28.27 -6.29 -5.70
C GLU A 258 27.70 -5.00 -5.12
N LYS A 259 28.30 -4.49 -4.04
CA LYS A 259 27.88 -3.23 -3.39
C LYS A 259 28.39 -2.01 -4.16
N VAL A 260 27.67 -1.62 -5.21
CA VAL A 260 28.05 -0.52 -6.11
C VAL A 260 27.06 0.65 -6.13
N TYR A 261 25.88 0.50 -5.52
CA TYR A 261 24.86 1.55 -5.47
C TYR A 261 24.98 2.40 -4.20
N TRP A 262 25.27 3.69 -4.38
CA TRP A 262 25.39 4.70 -3.33
C TRP A 262 24.22 5.71 -3.39
N GLY A 263 23.00 5.22 -3.21
CA GLY A 263 21.79 6.05 -3.20
C GLY A 263 20.79 5.62 -2.14
N GLU A 264 19.74 6.42 -1.98
CA GLU A 264 18.62 6.09 -1.09
C GLU A 264 17.89 4.84 -1.62
N SER A 265 17.24 4.10 -0.71
CA SER A 265 16.37 2.99 -1.10
C SER A 265 15.21 3.49 -1.99
N PRO A 266 14.57 2.62 -2.78
CA PRO A 266 13.39 3.01 -3.54
C PRO A 266 12.31 3.66 -2.68
N ARG A 267 12.09 3.17 -1.45
CA ARG A 267 11.17 3.79 -0.48
C ARG A 267 11.47 5.24 -0.18
N ASN A 268 12.73 5.54 0.15
CA ASN A 268 13.12 6.90 0.50
C ASN A 268 13.22 7.78 -0.76
N THR A 269 13.75 7.26 -1.86
CA THR A 269 13.86 8.03 -3.11
C THR A 269 12.50 8.54 -3.58
N HIS A 270 11.46 7.71 -3.46
CA HIS A 270 10.11 8.04 -3.91
C HIS A 270 9.19 8.51 -2.79
N HIS A 271 9.69 8.77 -1.57
CA HIS A 271 8.83 8.97 -0.39
C HIS A 271 7.76 10.07 -0.61
N TRP A 272 8.08 11.12 -1.37
CA TRP A 272 7.23 12.29 -1.58
C TRP A 272 6.30 12.17 -2.78
N MET A 273 6.48 11.14 -3.62
CA MET A 273 5.71 10.96 -4.86
C MET A 273 4.49 10.09 -4.58
N VAL A 274 3.28 10.59 -4.80
CA VAL A 274 2.09 9.72 -4.85
C VAL A 274 2.10 8.99 -6.18
N ILE A 275 2.49 7.71 -6.16
CA ILE A 275 2.63 6.86 -7.35
C ILE A 275 1.56 5.77 -7.24
N PRO A 276 0.41 5.90 -7.93
CA PRO A 276 -0.59 4.85 -7.95
C PRO A 276 -0.10 3.65 -8.78
N HIS A 277 -0.72 2.49 -8.58
CA HIS A 277 -0.41 1.28 -9.35
C HIS A 277 -0.46 1.51 -10.86
N SER A 278 -1.48 2.20 -11.35
CA SER A 278 -1.64 2.52 -12.77
C SER A 278 -0.47 3.30 -13.36
N LEU A 279 0.13 4.22 -12.59
CA LEU A 279 1.29 4.99 -13.04
C LEU A 279 2.56 4.12 -13.07
N PHE A 280 2.72 3.25 -12.07
CA PHE A 280 3.82 2.29 -12.05
C PHE A 280 3.70 1.27 -13.21
N ASP A 281 2.49 0.78 -13.48
CA ASP A 281 2.21 -0.17 -14.56
C ASP A 281 2.47 0.46 -15.93
N HIS A 282 2.08 1.72 -16.11
CA HIS A 282 2.40 2.50 -17.30
C HIS A 282 3.92 2.61 -17.52
N ARG A 283 4.67 2.96 -16.45
CA ARG A 283 6.13 2.97 -16.48
C ARG A 283 6.71 1.58 -16.80
N GLN A 284 6.13 0.52 -16.24
CA GLN A 284 6.61 -0.85 -16.46
C GLN A 284 6.37 -1.32 -17.89
N ALA A 285 5.24 -0.92 -18.49
CA ALA A 285 4.96 -1.19 -19.90
C ALA A 285 6.00 -0.53 -20.82
N LEU A 286 6.36 0.73 -20.56
CA LEU A 286 7.44 1.42 -21.30
C LEU A 286 8.79 0.73 -21.13
N MET A 287 9.12 0.24 -19.94
CA MET A 287 10.34 -0.52 -19.71
C MET A 287 10.35 -1.83 -20.49
N ILE A 288 9.27 -2.63 -20.41
CA ILE A 288 9.15 -3.90 -21.15
C ILE A 288 9.22 -3.68 -22.66
N GLU A 289 8.55 -2.66 -23.18
CA GLU A 289 8.65 -2.28 -24.59
C GLU A 289 10.10 -1.96 -24.97
N THR A 290 10.80 -1.15 -24.16
CA THR A 290 12.21 -0.80 -24.41
C THR A 290 13.12 -2.03 -24.35
N LEU A 291 12.91 -2.95 -23.40
CA LEU A 291 13.68 -4.20 -23.32
C LEU A 291 13.51 -5.03 -24.60
N ARG A 292 12.28 -5.12 -25.14
CA ARG A 292 11.98 -5.83 -26.40
C ARG A 292 12.64 -5.17 -27.60
N GLU A 293 12.59 -3.85 -27.71
CA GLU A 293 13.25 -3.08 -28.78
C GLU A 293 14.76 -3.31 -28.81
N HIS A 294 15.37 -3.53 -27.65
CA HIS A 294 16.79 -3.88 -27.52
C HIS A 294 17.07 -5.38 -27.65
N GLY A 295 16.07 -6.17 -28.06
CA GLY A 295 16.21 -7.57 -28.41
C GLY A 295 16.44 -8.50 -27.23
N LEU A 296 15.86 -8.20 -26.06
CA LEU A 296 15.79 -9.17 -24.97
C LEU A 296 14.63 -10.14 -25.23
N ASP A 297 14.87 -11.43 -24.97
CA ASP A 297 13.82 -12.44 -25.01
C ASP A 297 12.91 -12.39 -23.77
N ASP A 298 11.76 -13.06 -23.83
CA ASP A 298 10.78 -13.05 -22.72
C ASP A 298 11.35 -13.59 -21.41
N GLY A 299 12.32 -14.52 -21.46
CA GLY A 299 13.00 -15.04 -20.28
C GLY A 299 13.92 -14.01 -19.63
N GLN A 300 14.68 -13.27 -20.42
CA GLN A 300 15.52 -12.16 -19.97
C GLN A 300 14.66 -11.01 -19.42
N ILE A 301 13.55 -10.68 -20.10
CA ILE A 301 12.60 -9.66 -19.63
C ILE A 301 11.99 -10.06 -18.29
N ALA A 302 11.56 -11.31 -18.13
CA ALA A 302 11.02 -11.80 -16.86
C ALA A 302 12.06 -11.70 -15.72
N ARG A 303 13.31 -12.07 -15.99
CA ARG A 303 14.41 -11.98 -15.01
C ARG A 303 14.75 -10.53 -14.63
N TRP A 304 14.73 -9.60 -15.58
CA TRP A 304 14.87 -8.16 -15.31
C TRP A 304 13.69 -7.64 -14.48
N THR A 305 12.47 -7.88 -14.95
CA THR A 305 11.22 -7.40 -14.36
C THR A 305 11.08 -7.85 -12.90
N ARG A 306 11.55 -9.06 -12.56
CA ARG A 306 11.61 -9.56 -11.18
C ARG A 306 12.29 -8.59 -10.21
N PHE A 307 13.38 -7.94 -10.63
CA PHE A 307 14.10 -7.00 -9.77
C PHE A 307 13.32 -5.71 -9.56
N GLU A 308 12.64 -5.20 -10.59
CA GLU A 308 11.86 -3.96 -10.49
C GLU A 308 10.54 -4.17 -9.71
N GLU A 309 9.82 -5.27 -10.00
CA GLU A 309 8.57 -5.63 -9.34
C GLU A 309 8.74 -5.92 -7.84
N TYR A 310 9.91 -6.41 -7.43
CA TYR A 310 10.21 -6.60 -6.00
C TYR A 310 10.03 -5.30 -5.20
N PHE A 311 10.43 -4.16 -5.76
CA PHE A 311 10.34 -2.85 -5.10
C PHE A 311 9.02 -2.12 -5.33
N ARG A 312 8.03 -2.73 -5.99
CA ARG A 312 6.72 -2.09 -6.20
C ARG A 312 6.10 -1.64 -4.89
N ALA A 313 6.15 -2.50 -3.87
CA ALA A 313 5.63 -2.19 -2.54
C ALA A 313 6.38 -1.03 -1.87
N ASP A 314 7.63 -0.76 -2.25
CA ASP A 314 8.40 0.37 -1.72
C ASP A 314 8.18 1.67 -2.52
N ILE A 315 7.41 1.65 -3.61
CA ILE A 315 7.25 2.81 -4.50
C ILE A 315 5.78 3.25 -4.55
N VAL A 316 4.87 2.29 -4.72
CA VAL A 316 3.45 2.52 -4.98
C VAL A 316 2.69 2.87 -3.70
N LYS A 317 1.96 3.99 -3.75
CA LYS A 317 1.21 4.56 -2.61
C LYS A 317 0.18 5.59 -3.03
N ASP A 318 -0.84 5.75 -2.19
CA ASP A 318 -1.96 6.69 -2.34
C ASP A 318 -1.77 8.03 -1.59
N HIS A 319 -0.71 8.14 -0.77
CA HIS A 319 -0.28 9.36 -0.09
C HIS A 319 1.26 9.35 0.09
N GLU A 320 1.87 10.50 0.33
CA GLU A 320 3.29 10.61 0.63
C GLU A 320 3.68 9.87 1.90
N TRP A 321 4.86 9.26 1.89
CA TRP A 321 5.46 8.62 3.05
C TRP A 321 6.54 9.51 3.68
N PRO A 322 6.70 9.48 5.01
CA PRO A 322 7.86 10.09 5.64
C PRO A 322 9.14 9.32 5.29
N LYS A 323 10.28 10.02 5.26
CA LYS A 323 11.60 9.38 5.11
C LYS A 323 11.87 8.49 6.32
N LYS A 324 12.47 7.32 6.09
CA LYS A 324 12.89 6.40 7.15
C LYS A 324 14.40 6.23 7.12
N ILE A 325 15.10 6.59 8.21
CA ILE A 325 16.54 6.38 8.35
C ILE A 325 16.75 5.53 9.60
N GLY A 326 17.13 4.26 9.40
CA GLY A 326 17.12 3.27 10.49
C GLY A 326 15.70 3.07 11.02
N ASP A 327 15.52 3.15 12.34
CA ASP A 327 14.21 3.04 13.00
C ASP A 327 13.48 4.39 13.14
N GLN A 328 14.09 5.49 12.70
CA GLN A 328 13.56 6.83 12.86
C GLN A 328 12.78 7.31 11.64
N ILE A 329 11.64 7.95 11.90
CA ILE A 329 10.73 8.52 10.91
C ILE A 329 10.93 10.03 10.86
N TYR A 330 11.27 10.55 9.68
CA TYR A 330 11.48 11.97 9.44
C TYR A 330 10.36 12.50 8.55
N SER A 331 9.56 13.44 9.08
CA SER A 331 8.64 14.23 8.25
C SER A 331 9.44 15.31 7.52
N THR A 332 9.34 15.32 6.19
CA THR A 332 9.96 16.34 5.33
C THR A 332 8.97 17.46 4.96
N GLU A 333 7.75 17.40 5.48
CA GLU A 333 6.74 18.43 5.28
C GLU A 333 6.93 19.59 6.26
N GLY A 334 6.56 20.78 5.78
CA GLY A 334 6.61 22.02 6.53
C GLY A 334 7.85 22.87 6.29
N PHE A 335 7.82 24.03 6.91
CA PHE A 335 8.91 24.97 6.95
C PHE A 335 9.49 25.01 8.35
N GLU A 336 10.80 25.11 8.45
CA GLU A 336 11.51 25.31 9.71
C GLU A 336 12.16 26.68 9.68
N ARG A 337 12.30 27.29 10.86
CA ARG A 337 13.07 28.53 11.00
C ARG A 337 14.45 28.14 11.46
N GLU A 338 15.45 28.48 10.66
CA GLU A 338 16.86 28.21 10.96
C GLU A 338 17.66 29.50 10.85
N THR A 339 18.63 29.70 11.74
CA THR A 339 19.57 30.81 11.66
C THR A 339 20.77 30.38 10.86
N LEU A 340 21.02 31.02 9.72
CA LEU A 340 22.14 30.66 8.86
C LEU A 340 23.48 30.90 9.56
N LEU A 341 24.36 29.89 9.53
CA LEU A 341 25.73 30.02 10.03
C LEU A 341 26.66 30.71 9.02
N GLU A 342 26.35 30.61 7.73
CA GLU A 342 27.08 31.22 6.62
C GLU A 342 26.12 31.93 5.66
N ALA A 343 26.60 32.96 4.95
CA ALA A 343 25.77 33.72 4.03
C ALA A 343 25.42 32.89 2.77
N THR A 344 24.21 33.08 2.24
CA THR A 344 23.72 32.39 1.03
C THR A 344 22.78 33.29 0.21
N LEU A 345 22.20 32.78 -0.88
CA LEU A 345 21.18 33.49 -1.66
C LEU A 345 19.79 32.95 -1.32
N CYS A 346 18.79 33.83 -1.39
CA CYS A 346 17.39 33.42 -1.29
C CYS A 346 16.93 32.78 -2.62
N ASP A 347 16.37 31.58 -2.54
CA ASP A 347 15.93 30.83 -3.74
C ASP A 347 14.69 31.43 -4.42
N GLN A 348 13.98 32.35 -3.75
CA GLN A 348 12.76 32.96 -4.28
C GLN A 348 13.00 34.28 -5.01
N CYS A 349 13.95 35.10 -4.54
CA CYS A 349 14.21 36.43 -5.09
C CYS A 349 15.66 36.66 -5.53
N GLY A 350 16.55 35.70 -5.30
CA GLY A 350 17.97 35.79 -5.63
C GLY A 350 18.78 36.79 -4.79
N ALA A 351 18.16 37.42 -3.78
CA ALA A 351 18.85 38.38 -2.91
C ALA A 351 19.79 37.67 -1.92
N GLU A 352 20.87 38.34 -1.56
CA GLU A 352 21.80 37.86 -0.53
C GLU A 352 21.14 37.81 0.85
N VAL A 353 21.42 36.74 1.59
CA VAL A 353 21.02 36.50 2.97
C VAL A 353 22.27 36.31 3.81
N SER A 354 22.55 37.25 4.70
CA SER A 354 23.76 37.24 5.52
C SER A 354 23.72 36.16 6.61
N ALA A 355 24.90 35.69 7.03
CA ALA A 355 25.04 34.85 8.22
C ALA A 355 24.42 35.51 9.45
N GLY A 356 23.82 34.71 10.34
CA GLY A 356 23.06 35.18 11.50
C GLY A 356 21.61 35.58 11.20
N THR A 357 21.16 35.47 9.94
CA THR A 357 19.76 35.75 9.57
C THR A 357 18.90 34.50 9.76
N GLU A 358 17.76 34.65 10.45
CA GLU A 358 16.72 33.62 10.51
C GLU A 358 15.98 33.54 9.18
N VAL A 359 15.95 32.35 8.58
CA VAL A 359 15.31 32.09 7.30
C VAL A 359 14.21 31.06 7.44
N LEU A 360 13.26 31.09 6.50
CA LEU A 360 12.27 30.02 6.36
C LEU A 360 12.86 28.96 5.42
N TYR A 361 13.21 27.82 6.01
CA TYR A 361 13.82 26.68 5.35
C TYR A 361 12.76 25.65 4.98
N HIS A 362 12.62 25.34 3.69
CA HIS A 362 11.72 24.29 3.25
C HIS A 362 12.39 22.92 3.48
N ARG A 363 11.88 22.18 4.48
CA ARG A 363 12.47 20.91 4.95
C ARG A 363 12.62 19.83 3.87
N ARG A 364 11.76 19.87 2.83
CA ARG A 364 11.79 19.02 1.63
C ARG A 364 12.83 19.41 0.59
N THR A 365 12.85 20.68 0.17
CA THR A 365 13.62 21.10 -1.02
C THR A 365 14.99 21.67 -0.66
N GLY A 366 15.22 21.97 0.62
CA GLY A 366 16.41 22.68 1.07
C GLY A 366 16.42 24.16 0.67
N LEU A 367 15.35 24.64 0.04
CA LEU A 367 15.26 26.02 -0.42
C LEU A 367 15.05 26.96 0.76
N ILE A 368 15.72 28.10 0.66
CA ILE A 368 15.80 29.11 1.70
C ILE A 368 15.03 30.36 1.24
N SER A 369 14.00 30.71 2.00
CA SER A 369 13.27 31.97 1.84
C SER A 369 13.76 33.00 2.86
N CYS A 370 14.26 34.13 2.38
CA CYS A 370 14.65 35.25 3.23
C CYS A 370 13.43 35.81 3.99
N PRO A 371 13.62 36.61 5.07
CA PRO A 371 12.52 37.18 5.85
C PRO A 371 11.48 37.94 5.03
N ARG A 372 11.88 38.53 3.89
CA ARG A 372 10.98 39.26 3.00
C ARG A 372 10.07 38.32 2.18
N CYS A 373 10.60 37.18 1.75
CA CYS A 373 9.85 36.20 0.95
C CYS A 373 9.02 35.26 1.84
N ALA A 374 9.44 35.05 3.09
CA ALA A 374 8.77 34.17 4.05
C ALA A 374 7.45 34.73 4.62
N GLY A 375 7.16 36.01 4.39
CA GLY A 375 5.99 36.72 4.94
C GLY A 375 4.77 36.82 4.02
N HIS A 376 4.76 36.12 2.88
CA HIS A 376 3.69 36.17 1.87
C HIS A 376 3.05 34.82 1.63
#